data_AF-A0A957IG46-F1
#
_entry.id   AF-A0A957IG46-F1
#
_cell.length_a   1.000
_cell.length_b   1.000
_cell.length_c   1.000
_cell.angle_alpha   90.00
_cell.angle_beta   90.00
_cell.angle_gamma   90.00
#
_symmetry.space_group_name_H-M   'P 1'
#
loop_
_entity.id
_entity.type
_entity.pdbx_description
1 polymer ?
#
loop_
_entity_poly.entity_id
_entity_poly.type
_entity_poly.pdbx_seq_one_letter_code
_entity_poly.pdbx_strand_id
1 'polypeptide(L)'
;MTFNSNIMIPENIKSDLDLLLSIVTSEGGQKCTADQMERHLFKQLLCLGGKLMQLFFDIRSEAYPREKAVNQSDQTLLYHSEKSRSYHSIFGELCINRPYFYSKGQGGYSPLDAELGLGEDSYSDFLRELHDELGVHISFDKEVSIIERLLGISLSKRVVQQFIATDAADVAAYYEQKPPPPVTEEGAILVVQADGKGVPIIRASANKDKIRLKRGEARSKKKAVTATALYTIEPAPRTVEEVIASLLEQEPEKTSTSRSKPQHKQLWGTLAGKPAALDCLQGEVDKRSTDHSQQRVMLCDGDKSLQAHLGQRFPDFTLILDFIHAYEYLWQVASALYGQDDPQRLPWVVEQTRHLLNGQALSLATSFRLLAQEKGRSASQQKILRKVGNYFENNQDYMDYATYLHNGWPIASGVIEGVCRHFVKDRMELSGMRWSIDGAENLLHLRAVAENGDWDEYHHFRKRQRQQRLYQQDWPSTISLPSLSSLVRRSAKSLTAENNVSPLNSNQPYKQLPLAA
;
A
#
# COMPACT_ATOMS: atom_id res chain seq x y z
N MET A 1 -14.64 49.03 -2.94
CA MET A 1 -15.09 48.69 -4.31
C MET A 1 -15.89 47.41 -4.18
N THR A 2 -17.20 47.49 -4.32
CA THR A 2 -18.12 46.35 -4.24
C THR A 2 -17.88 45.42 -5.41
N PHE A 3 -17.60 44.15 -5.10
CA PHE A 3 -17.27 43.08 -6.03
C PHE A 3 -18.47 42.78 -6.96
N ASN A 4 -18.35 43.14 -8.24
CA ASN A 4 -19.23 42.69 -9.33
C ASN A 4 -18.88 41.26 -9.81
N SER A 5 -17.94 40.57 -9.15
CA SER A 5 -17.48 39.22 -9.53
C SER A 5 -18.57 38.16 -9.38
N ASN A 6 -19.46 38.30 -8.39
CA ASN A 6 -20.46 37.29 -8.07
C ASN A 6 -21.55 37.09 -9.13
N ILE A 7 -21.78 38.07 -10.00
CA ILE A 7 -22.73 37.96 -11.11
C ILE A 7 -21.99 37.56 -12.40
N MET A 8 -20.80 38.12 -12.62
CA MET A 8 -20.03 37.90 -13.85
C MET A 8 -19.44 36.48 -13.93
N ILE A 9 -19.03 35.86 -12.81
CA ILE A 9 -18.46 34.51 -12.82
C ILE A 9 -19.50 33.44 -13.21
N PRO A 10 -20.71 33.39 -12.60
CA PRO A 10 -21.74 32.43 -13.01
C PRO A 10 -22.20 32.57 -14.46
N GLU A 11 -22.31 33.81 -14.97
CA GLU A 11 -22.67 34.06 -16.38
C GLU A 11 -21.60 33.57 -17.35
N ASN A 12 -20.32 33.82 -17.04
CA ASN A 12 -19.20 33.31 -17.83
C ASN A 12 -19.15 31.77 -17.83
N ILE A 13 -19.38 31.12 -16.68
CA ILE A 13 -19.43 29.65 -16.58
C ILE A 13 -20.54 29.05 -17.44
N LYS A 14 -21.74 29.66 -17.43
CA LYS A 14 -22.85 29.23 -18.31
C LYS A 14 -22.49 29.40 -19.78
N SER A 15 -21.92 30.56 -20.14
CA SER A 15 -21.46 30.82 -21.51
C SER A 15 -20.39 29.83 -21.97
N ASP A 16 -19.47 29.41 -21.10
CA ASP A 16 -18.47 28.38 -21.43
C ASP A 16 -19.12 27.02 -21.67
N LEU A 17 -20.12 26.65 -20.87
CA LEU A 17 -20.86 25.41 -21.06
C LEU A 17 -21.65 25.43 -22.39
N ASP A 18 -22.33 26.53 -22.68
CA ASP A 18 -23.05 26.73 -23.93
C ASP A 18 -22.09 26.68 -25.13
N LEU A 19 -20.88 27.24 -24.99
CA LEU A 19 -19.82 27.12 -26.00
C LEU A 19 -19.42 25.66 -26.21
N LEU A 20 -19.25 24.85 -25.16
CA LEU A 20 -18.92 23.43 -25.30
C LEU A 20 -20.03 22.66 -26.02
N LEU A 21 -21.29 22.92 -25.68
CA LEU A 21 -22.44 22.35 -26.40
C LEU A 21 -22.39 22.75 -27.88
N SER A 22 -22.13 24.03 -28.17
CA SER A 22 -22.04 24.51 -29.55
C SER A 22 -20.93 23.80 -30.33
N ILE A 23 -19.76 23.58 -29.74
CA ILE A 23 -18.62 22.89 -30.36
C ILE A 23 -19.01 21.46 -30.73
N VAL A 24 -19.63 20.73 -29.80
CA VAL A 24 -20.09 19.35 -30.01
C VAL A 24 -21.13 19.26 -31.13
N THR A 25 -22.07 20.22 -31.18
CA THR A 25 -23.15 20.23 -32.18
C THR A 25 -22.77 20.88 -33.52
N SER A 26 -21.58 21.50 -33.61
CA SER A 26 -21.14 22.22 -34.81
C SER A 26 -20.78 21.28 -35.96
N GLU A 27 -20.72 21.81 -37.18
CA GLU A 27 -20.22 21.08 -38.35
C GLU A 27 -18.77 20.59 -38.14
N GLY A 28 -17.95 21.35 -37.39
CA GLY A 28 -16.61 20.93 -36.98
C GLY A 28 -16.64 19.74 -36.03
N GLY A 29 -17.58 19.72 -35.08
CA GLY A 29 -17.83 18.59 -34.18
C GLY A 29 -18.27 17.33 -34.93
N GLN A 30 -19.08 17.46 -35.98
CA GLN A 30 -19.47 16.32 -36.83
C GLN A 30 -18.31 15.71 -37.63
N LYS A 31 -17.25 16.49 -37.88
CA LYS A 31 -16.07 16.07 -38.66
C LYS A 31 -14.88 15.65 -37.80
N CYS A 32 -14.90 15.91 -36.50
CA CYS A 32 -13.81 15.56 -35.60
C CYS A 32 -13.77 14.05 -35.30
N THR A 33 -12.60 13.52 -34.98
CA THR A 33 -12.49 12.14 -34.48
C THR A 33 -12.87 12.06 -33.00
N ALA A 34 -13.24 10.87 -32.53
CA ALA A 34 -13.54 10.65 -31.12
C ALA A 34 -12.37 11.06 -30.19
N ASP A 35 -11.12 10.74 -30.55
CA ASP A 35 -9.92 11.13 -29.77
C ASP A 35 -9.77 12.66 -29.69
N GLN A 36 -10.00 13.38 -30.78
CA GLN A 36 -9.93 14.85 -30.78
C GLN A 36 -11.00 15.46 -29.87
N MET A 37 -12.24 14.97 -29.99
CA MET A 37 -13.35 15.46 -29.16
C MET A 37 -13.11 15.15 -27.68
N GLU A 38 -12.72 13.92 -27.35
CA GLU A 38 -12.46 13.50 -25.97
C GLU A 38 -11.37 14.35 -25.31
N ARG A 39 -10.22 14.53 -25.97
CA ARG A 39 -9.12 15.36 -25.45
C ARG A 39 -9.53 16.82 -25.29
N HIS A 40 -10.32 17.35 -26.22
CA HIS A 40 -10.80 18.72 -26.16
C HIS A 40 -11.77 18.90 -24.98
N LEU A 41 -12.81 18.07 -24.90
CA LEU A 41 -13.80 18.11 -23.82
C LEU A 41 -13.16 17.92 -22.45
N PHE A 42 -12.27 16.95 -22.31
CA PHE A 42 -11.58 16.70 -21.04
C PHE A 42 -10.84 17.94 -20.53
N LYS A 43 -10.05 18.61 -21.40
CA LYS A 43 -9.35 19.84 -21.02
C LYS A 43 -10.31 20.98 -20.66
N GLN A 44 -11.36 21.17 -21.44
CA GLN A 44 -12.32 22.25 -21.19
C GLN A 44 -13.14 22.01 -19.92
N LEU A 45 -13.52 20.77 -19.63
CA LEU A 45 -14.20 20.39 -18.40
C LEU A 45 -13.32 20.60 -17.16
N LEU A 46 -12.01 20.36 -17.25
CA LEU A 46 -11.07 20.70 -16.18
C LEU A 46 -11.03 22.23 -15.94
N CYS A 47 -10.94 23.03 -17.01
CA CYS A 47 -11.00 24.49 -16.89
C CYS A 47 -12.32 24.98 -16.28
N LEU A 48 -13.44 24.41 -16.71
CA LEU A 48 -14.76 24.71 -16.15
C LEU A 48 -14.85 24.33 -14.67
N GLY A 49 -14.29 23.16 -14.29
CA GLY A 49 -14.15 22.73 -12.90
C GLY A 49 -13.36 23.72 -12.06
N GLY A 50 -12.27 24.27 -12.60
CA GLY A 50 -11.49 25.33 -11.95
C GLY A 50 -12.30 26.60 -11.69
N LYS A 51 -13.10 27.06 -12.67
CA LYS A 51 -14.01 28.21 -12.50
C LYS A 51 -15.10 27.95 -11.46
N LEU A 52 -15.67 26.74 -11.44
CA LEU A 52 -16.65 26.33 -10.43
C LEU A 52 -16.04 26.27 -9.02
N MET A 53 -14.80 25.78 -8.90
CA MET A 53 -14.07 25.75 -7.64
C MET A 53 -13.72 27.17 -7.15
N GLN A 54 -13.33 28.06 -8.06
CA GLN A 54 -13.11 29.48 -7.74
C GLN A 54 -14.40 30.13 -7.23
N LEU A 55 -15.53 29.92 -7.92
CA LEU A 55 -16.84 30.41 -7.49
C LEU A 55 -17.21 29.88 -6.09
N PHE A 56 -16.92 28.61 -5.80
CA PHE A 56 -17.11 28.05 -4.46
C PHE A 56 -16.33 28.82 -3.39
N PHE A 57 -15.05 29.11 -3.63
CA PHE A 57 -14.26 29.90 -2.69
C PHE A 57 -14.75 31.33 -2.53
N ASP A 58 -15.15 31.97 -3.63
CA ASP A 58 -15.67 33.35 -3.61
C ASP A 58 -16.96 33.43 -2.79
N ILE A 59 -17.91 32.51 -3.01
CA ILE A 59 -19.17 32.44 -2.24
C ILE A 59 -18.88 32.18 -0.75
N ARG A 60 -18.02 31.21 -0.44
CA ARG A 60 -17.66 30.88 0.96
C ARG A 60 -16.99 32.06 1.65
N SER A 61 -16.11 32.76 0.94
CA SER A 61 -15.47 33.96 1.44
C SER A 61 -16.48 35.06 1.69
N GLU A 62 -17.32 35.41 0.72
CA GLU A 62 -18.29 36.50 0.85
C GLU A 62 -19.34 36.25 1.95
N ALA A 63 -19.75 35.00 2.14
CA ALA A 63 -20.66 34.63 3.22
C ALA A 63 -20.06 34.79 4.64
N TYR A 64 -18.73 34.85 4.78
CA TYR A 64 -18.08 34.91 6.09
C TYR A 64 -18.21 36.32 6.73
N PRO A 65 -18.65 36.49 7.99
CA PRO A 65 -18.84 37.83 8.58
C PRO A 65 -17.53 38.66 8.73
N ARG A 66 -17.57 39.98 8.49
CA ARG A 66 -16.43 40.92 8.62
C ARG A 66 -16.50 41.79 9.88
N GLU A 67 -16.81 41.20 11.03
CA GLU A 67 -16.88 41.94 12.30
C GLU A 67 -15.77 41.52 13.25
N LYS A 68 -15.91 40.31 13.79
CA LYS A 68 -15.00 39.73 14.76
C LYS A 68 -14.88 38.22 14.58
N ALA A 69 -13.76 37.66 15.00
CA ALA A 69 -13.52 36.22 15.08
C ALA A 69 -12.87 35.88 16.42
N VAL A 70 -13.01 34.63 16.88
CA VAL A 70 -12.42 34.16 18.14
C VAL A 70 -11.29 33.18 17.81
N ASN A 71 -10.06 33.50 18.24
CA ASN A 71 -8.93 32.60 18.04
C ASN A 71 -8.97 31.39 18.99
N GLN A 72 -7.98 30.52 18.84
CA GLN A 72 -7.77 29.32 19.65
C GLN A 72 -7.60 29.61 21.16
N SER A 73 -7.26 30.84 21.55
CA SER A 73 -7.07 31.26 22.95
C SER A 73 -8.31 31.97 23.53
N ASP A 74 -9.48 31.78 22.92
CA ASP A 74 -10.75 32.45 23.26
C ASP A 74 -10.71 33.99 23.23
N GLN A 75 -9.81 34.56 22.43
CA GLN A 75 -9.69 36.00 22.30
C GLN A 75 -10.39 36.50 21.04
N THR A 76 -11.10 37.62 21.21
CA THR A 76 -11.77 38.31 20.11
C THR A 76 -10.77 39.13 19.29
N LEU A 77 -10.71 38.86 18.00
CA LEU A 77 -9.95 39.57 16.98
C LEU A 77 -10.92 40.34 16.08
N LEU A 78 -10.51 41.53 15.64
CA LEU A 78 -11.31 42.35 14.73
C LEU A 78 -10.91 42.09 13.29
N TYR A 79 -11.87 42.25 12.38
CA TYR A 79 -11.59 42.25 10.95
C TYR A 79 -10.53 43.31 10.63
N HIS A 80 -9.55 42.94 9.81
CA HIS A 80 -8.46 43.82 9.43
C HIS A 80 -8.43 44.06 7.90
N SER A 81 -8.41 42.99 7.11
CA SER A 81 -8.29 43.09 5.65
C SER A 81 -8.69 41.80 4.96
N GLU A 82 -8.82 41.82 3.64
CA GLU A 82 -8.82 40.60 2.83
C GLU A 82 -7.37 40.13 2.61
N LYS A 83 -7.14 38.81 2.65
CA LYS A 83 -5.86 38.20 2.27
C LYS A 83 -6.07 37.12 1.23
N SER A 84 -5.20 37.13 0.22
CA SER A 84 -5.14 36.13 -0.83
C SER A 84 -4.27 34.94 -0.40
N ARG A 85 -4.57 33.73 -0.90
CA ARG A 85 -3.75 32.52 -0.80
C ARG A 85 -3.89 31.71 -2.07
N SER A 86 -2.76 31.24 -2.60
CA SER A 86 -2.74 30.27 -3.69
C SER A 86 -3.27 28.92 -3.22
N TYR A 87 -4.01 28.25 -4.09
CA TYR A 87 -4.55 26.91 -3.89
C TYR A 87 -4.36 26.08 -5.16
N HIS A 88 -3.43 25.13 -5.15
CA HIS A 88 -3.16 24.22 -6.25
C HIS A 88 -4.04 22.98 -6.12
N SER A 89 -4.98 22.84 -7.05
CA SER A 89 -5.92 21.73 -7.13
C SER A 89 -5.68 20.88 -8.37
N ILE A 90 -6.43 19.79 -8.50
CA ILE A 90 -6.47 19.01 -9.76
C ILE A 90 -6.98 19.82 -10.97
N PHE A 91 -7.63 20.97 -10.73
CA PHE A 91 -8.11 21.90 -11.77
C PHE A 91 -7.10 23.02 -12.08
N GLY A 92 -5.90 22.98 -11.49
CA GLY A 92 -4.88 24.02 -11.61
C GLY A 92 -4.80 24.93 -10.39
N GLU A 93 -4.08 26.04 -10.55
CA GLU A 93 -3.89 27.05 -9.51
C GLU A 93 -5.11 27.99 -9.41
N LEU A 94 -5.61 28.14 -8.20
CA LEU A 94 -6.75 28.96 -7.81
C LEU A 94 -6.32 29.96 -6.75
N CYS A 95 -7.15 30.98 -6.51
CA CYS A 95 -6.86 32.04 -5.56
C CYS A 95 -8.00 32.15 -4.53
N ILE A 96 -7.68 31.98 -3.25
CA ILE A 96 -8.64 32.13 -2.16
C ILE A 96 -8.46 33.52 -1.55
N ASN A 97 -9.36 34.44 -1.89
CA ASN A 97 -9.46 35.75 -1.23
C ASN A 97 -10.36 35.62 0.00
N ARG A 98 -9.84 35.84 1.20
CA ARG A 98 -10.57 35.57 2.45
C ARG A 98 -10.32 36.61 3.54
N PRO A 99 -11.27 36.79 4.46
CA PRO A 99 -11.12 37.76 5.54
C PRO A 99 -9.98 37.35 6.49
N TYR A 100 -9.23 38.35 6.93
CA TYR A 100 -8.13 38.21 7.87
C TYR A 100 -8.41 39.05 9.11
N PHE A 101 -8.23 38.42 10.27
CA PHE A 101 -8.52 39.01 11.58
C PHE A 101 -7.21 39.18 12.35
N TYR A 102 -7.08 40.30 13.06
CA TYR A 102 -5.83 40.64 13.75
C TYR A 102 -6.09 41.45 15.04
N SER A 103 -5.23 41.24 16.03
CA SER A 103 -5.12 42.12 17.20
C SER A 103 -3.67 42.21 17.63
N LYS A 104 -3.29 43.40 18.11
CA LYS A 104 -1.92 43.69 18.53
C LYS A 104 -1.57 42.81 19.74
N GLY A 105 -0.45 42.09 19.64
CA GLY A 105 0.04 41.19 20.68
C GLY A 105 -0.51 39.76 20.62
N GLN A 106 -1.58 39.51 19.85
CA GLN A 106 -2.19 38.16 19.69
C GLN A 106 -1.97 37.55 18.30
N GLY A 107 -1.47 38.35 17.35
CA GLY A 107 -1.28 37.91 15.97
C GLY A 107 -2.56 37.98 15.16
N GLY A 108 -2.62 37.23 14.07
CA GLY A 108 -3.79 37.17 13.22
C GLY A 108 -3.85 35.91 12.37
N TYR A 109 -5.06 35.58 11.93
CA TYR A 109 -5.35 34.38 11.15
C TYR A 109 -6.62 34.58 10.31
N SER A 110 -6.87 33.62 9.41
CA SER A 110 -8.07 33.57 8.58
C SER A 110 -8.92 32.36 9.00
N PRO A 111 -10.00 32.53 9.78
CA PRO A 111 -10.80 31.42 10.29
C PRO A 111 -11.39 30.53 9.20
N LEU A 112 -11.68 31.11 8.02
CA LEU A 112 -12.16 30.37 6.86
C LEU A 112 -11.21 29.25 6.43
N ASP A 113 -9.91 29.33 6.74
CA ASP A 113 -8.95 28.26 6.47
C ASP A 113 -9.32 26.96 7.21
N ALA A 114 -9.77 27.08 8.46
CA ALA A 114 -10.22 25.95 9.28
C ALA A 114 -11.54 25.37 8.75
N GLU A 115 -12.52 26.22 8.40
CA GLU A 115 -13.80 25.74 7.86
C GLU A 115 -13.67 25.06 6.50
N LEU A 116 -12.67 25.46 5.70
CA LEU A 116 -12.34 24.84 4.42
C LEU A 116 -11.40 23.64 4.58
N GLY A 117 -10.90 23.36 5.79
CA GLY A 117 -10.00 22.25 6.08
C GLY A 117 -8.62 22.36 5.40
N LEU A 118 -8.14 23.58 5.14
CA LEU A 118 -6.92 23.80 4.35
C LEU A 118 -5.66 23.28 5.07
N GLY A 119 -4.65 22.87 4.31
CA GLY A 119 -3.35 22.47 4.86
C GLY A 119 -2.49 23.66 5.32
N GLU A 120 -1.23 23.42 5.67
CA GLU A 120 -0.26 24.52 5.89
C GLU A 120 0.24 25.11 4.57
N ASP A 121 0.42 24.26 3.56
CA ASP A 121 0.82 24.66 2.22
C ASP A 121 -0.36 24.99 1.30
N SER A 122 -0.07 25.28 0.04
CA SER A 122 -1.04 25.68 -0.97
C SER A 122 -1.64 24.50 -1.75
N TYR A 123 -1.32 23.24 -1.45
CA TYR A 123 -1.82 22.11 -2.24
C TYR A 123 -3.12 21.53 -1.66
N SER A 124 -4.08 21.26 -2.53
CA SER A 124 -5.31 20.56 -2.15
C SER A 124 -5.01 19.14 -1.68
N ASP A 125 -5.80 18.64 -0.72
CA ASP A 125 -5.72 17.24 -0.31
C ASP A 125 -5.92 16.29 -1.47
N PHE A 126 -6.87 16.56 -2.36
CA PHE A 126 -7.15 15.65 -3.46
C PHE A 126 -5.98 15.53 -4.44
N LEU A 127 -5.29 16.64 -4.74
CA LEU A 127 -4.08 16.62 -5.54
C LEU A 127 -2.96 15.84 -4.85
N ARG A 128 -2.78 16.03 -3.54
CA ARG A 128 -1.79 15.31 -2.73
C ARG A 128 -2.08 13.80 -2.71
N GLU A 129 -3.31 13.41 -2.41
CA GLU A 129 -3.77 12.01 -2.37
C GLU A 129 -3.53 11.31 -3.71
N LEU A 130 -3.82 11.97 -4.83
CA LEU A 130 -3.56 11.44 -6.17
C LEU A 130 -2.06 11.21 -6.43
N HIS A 131 -1.21 12.12 -5.96
CA HIS A 131 0.25 11.97 -6.05
C HIS A 131 0.76 10.84 -5.13
N ASP A 132 0.27 10.77 -3.89
CA ASP A 132 0.65 9.72 -2.95
C ASP A 132 0.28 8.32 -3.49
N GLU A 133 -0.92 8.18 -4.08
CA GLU A 133 -1.44 6.92 -4.62
C GLU A 133 -0.55 6.40 -5.76
N LEU A 134 -0.15 7.28 -6.68
CA LEU A 134 0.81 6.91 -7.71
C LEU A 134 2.20 6.66 -7.11
N GLY A 135 2.62 7.48 -6.15
CA GLY A 135 3.97 7.47 -5.58
C GLY A 135 4.33 6.21 -4.82
N VAL A 136 3.34 5.53 -4.23
CA VAL A 136 3.55 4.23 -3.59
C VAL A 136 3.74 3.08 -4.60
N HIS A 137 3.29 3.24 -5.85
CA HIS A 137 3.34 2.18 -6.87
C HIS A 137 4.41 2.39 -7.95
N ILE A 138 4.69 3.64 -8.34
CA ILE A 138 5.60 3.95 -9.46
C ILE A 138 6.69 4.95 -9.06
N SER A 139 7.67 5.15 -9.94
CA SER A 139 8.72 6.14 -9.69
C SER A 139 8.16 7.56 -9.71
N PHE A 140 8.72 8.42 -8.85
CA PHE A 140 8.27 9.82 -8.76
C PHE A 140 8.43 10.61 -10.07
N ASP A 141 9.39 10.26 -10.93
CA ASP A 141 9.52 10.92 -12.24
C ASP A 141 8.37 10.49 -13.18
N LYS A 142 7.92 9.24 -13.07
CA LYS A 142 6.85 8.69 -13.89
C LYS A 142 5.49 9.22 -13.45
N GLU A 143 5.23 9.35 -12.15
CA GLU A 143 3.98 9.93 -11.66
C GLU A 143 3.84 11.39 -12.08
N VAL A 144 4.91 12.20 -11.97
CA VAL A 144 4.91 13.61 -12.34
C VAL A 144 4.60 13.74 -13.83
N SER A 145 5.22 12.90 -14.67
CA SER A 145 4.93 12.87 -16.10
C SER A 145 3.49 12.45 -16.41
N ILE A 146 2.92 11.50 -15.67
CA ILE A 146 1.53 11.08 -15.84
C ILE A 146 0.57 12.21 -15.47
N ILE A 147 0.77 12.85 -14.32
CA ILE A 147 -0.08 13.96 -13.84
C ILE A 147 0.05 15.18 -14.74
N GLU A 148 1.25 15.53 -15.18
CA GLU A 148 1.47 16.63 -16.14
C GLU A 148 0.76 16.36 -17.46
N ARG A 149 0.84 15.13 -17.98
CA ARG A 149 0.18 14.75 -19.23
C ARG A 149 -1.34 14.76 -19.14
N LEU A 150 -1.91 14.32 -18.00
CA LEU A 150 -3.36 14.24 -17.81
C LEU A 150 -3.93 15.59 -17.37
N LEU A 151 -3.42 16.18 -16.31
CA LEU A 151 -4.02 17.36 -15.69
C LEU A 151 -3.36 18.68 -16.13
N GLY A 152 -2.23 18.64 -16.84
CA GLY A 152 -1.46 19.85 -17.18
C GLY A 152 -0.75 20.48 -15.98
N ILE A 153 -0.66 19.76 -14.85
CA ILE A 153 -0.05 20.22 -13.61
C ILE A 153 1.37 19.68 -13.52
N SER A 154 2.35 20.56 -13.50
CA SER A 154 3.76 20.20 -13.41
C SER A 154 4.29 20.48 -12.00
N LEU A 155 4.54 19.43 -11.22
CA LEU A 155 5.17 19.53 -9.90
C LEU A 155 6.60 18.99 -9.96
N SER A 156 7.49 19.58 -9.16
CA SER A 156 8.83 19.01 -9.03
C SER A 156 8.80 17.72 -8.21
N LYS A 157 9.69 16.79 -8.52
CA LYS A 157 9.92 15.56 -7.73
C LYS A 157 10.10 15.84 -6.24
N ARG A 158 10.75 16.95 -5.89
CA ARG A 158 10.99 17.35 -4.50
C ARG A 158 9.69 17.64 -3.75
N VAL A 159 8.70 18.25 -4.44
CA VAL A 159 7.38 18.50 -3.87
C VAL A 159 6.66 17.19 -3.60
N VAL A 160 6.68 16.24 -4.53
CA VAL A 160 6.00 14.96 -4.31
C VAL A 160 6.68 14.13 -3.21
N GLN A 161 8.01 14.17 -3.13
CA GLN A 161 8.74 13.58 -2.00
C GLN A 161 8.35 14.21 -0.65
N GLN A 162 8.08 15.52 -0.64
CA GLN A 162 7.59 16.21 0.55
C GLN A 162 6.15 15.81 0.89
N PHE A 163 5.29 15.56 -0.10
CA PHE A 163 3.95 15.01 0.14
C PHE A 163 4.05 13.68 0.88
N ILE A 164 4.77 12.70 0.32
CA ILE A 164 5.02 11.40 0.96
C ILE A 164 5.54 11.56 2.39
N ALA A 165 6.48 12.48 2.62
CA ALA A 165 7.05 12.68 3.96
C ALA A 165 6.05 13.27 4.96
N THR A 166 5.31 14.31 4.56
CA THR A 166 4.29 14.95 5.40
C THR A 166 3.13 13.98 5.65
N ASP A 167 2.73 13.27 4.61
CA ASP A 167 1.51 12.48 4.58
C ASP A 167 1.71 11.08 5.18
N ALA A 168 2.96 10.63 5.37
CA ALA A 168 3.30 9.43 6.14
C ALA A 168 3.38 9.65 7.66
N ALA A 169 3.39 10.91 8.12
CA ALA A 169 3.72 11.25 9.51
C ALA A 169 2.77 10.63 10.54
N ASP A 170 1.50 10.44 10.17
CA ASP A 170 0.45 9.96 11.05
C ASP A 170 0.17 8.45 10.92
N VAL A 171 0.90 7.72 10.04
CA VAL A 171 0.62 6.30 9.77
C VAL A 171 0.78 5.43 11.02
N ALA A 172 1.86 5.64 11.80
CA ALA A 172 2.07 4.86 13.02
C ALA A 172 0.95 5.09 14.05
N ALA A 173 0.57 6.35 14.26
CA ALA A 173 -0.51 6.73 15.17
C ALA A 173 -1.88 6.20 14.69
N TYR A 174 -2.10 6.15 13.38
CA TYR A 174 -3.29 5.54 12.78
C TYR A 174 -3.37 4.06 13.12
N TYR A 175 -2.32 3.28 12.86
CA TYR A 175 -2.35 1.86 13.16
C TYR A 175 -2.46 1.59 14.65
N GLU A 176 -1.79 2.37 15.51
CA GLU A 176 -1.94 2.28 16.97
C GLU A 176 -3.41 2.37 17.42
N GLN A 177 -4.20 3.25 16.80
CA GLN A 177 -5.61 3.49 17.12
C GLN A 177 -6.60 2.62 16.33
N LYS A 178 -6.15 1.96 15.25
CA LYS A 178 -7.02 1.14 14.41
C LYS A 178 -7.53 -0.07 15.21
N PRO A 179 -8.86 -0.30 15.26
CA PRO A 179 -9.41 -1.47 15.94
C PRO A 179 -9.03 -2.76 15.19
N PRO A 180 -8.94 -3.90 15.90
CA PRO A 180 -8.75 -5.19 15.25
C PRO A 180 -9.97 -5.55 14.38
N PRO A 181 -9.80 -6.44 13.39
CA PRO A 181 -10.92 -7.02 12.66
C PRO A 181 -11.93 -7.70 13.60
N PRO A 182 -13.21 -7.81 13.21
CA PRO A 182 -14.19 -8.57 13.98
C PRO A 182 -13.75 -10.04 14.10
N VAL A 183 -13.81 -10.60 15.33
CA VAL A 183 -13.42 -12.00 15.61
C VAL A 183 -14.17 -13.00 14.71
N THR A 184 -15.40 -12.70 14.30
CA THR A 184 -16.21 -13.55 13.41
C THR A 184 -15.69 -13.65 11.98
N GLU A 185 -14.80 -12.75 11.57
CA GLU A 185 -14.18 -12.73 10.24
C GLU A 185 -12.76 -13.30 10.24
N GLU A 186 -12.21 -13.59 11.43
CA GLU A 186 -10.87 -14.15 11.60
C GLU A 186 -10.88 -15.68 11.63
N GLY A 187 -9.82 -16.28 11.07
CA GLY A 187 -9.63 -17.73 11.04
C GLY A 187 -9.03 -18.29 12.34
N ALA A 188 -9.13 -19.61 12.52
CA ALA A 188 -8.72 -20.29 13.75
C ALA A 188 -7.20 -20.29 14.04
N ILE A 189 -6.36 -19.93 13.07
CA ILE A 189 -4.90 -19.83 13.23
C ILE A 189 -4.44 -18.40 13.02
N LEU A 190 -3.78 -17.82 14.02
CA LEU A 190 -3.05 -16.56 13.93
C LEU A 190 -1.63 -16.82 13.44
N VAL A 191 -1.24 -16.17 12.35
CA VAL A 191 0.05 -16.37 11.70
C VAL A 191 0.84 -15.09 11.67
N VAL A 192 2.07 -15.15 12.18
CA VAL A 192 3.05 -14.07 12.10
C VAL A 192 4.25 -14.47 11.23
N GLN A 193 4.72 -13.53 10.42
CA GLN A 193 5.89 -13.73 9.57
C GLN A 193 6.76 -12.47 9.58
N ALA A 194 8.06 -12.66 9.46
CA ALA A 194 9.02 -11.56 9.33
C ALA A 194 10.16 -11.97 8.40
N ASP A 195 10.66 -11.02 7.60
CA ASP A 195 11.82 -11.21 6.74
C ASP A 195 12.56 -9.88 6.51
N GLY A 196 13.85 -9.96 6.15
CA GLY A 196 14.72 -8.84 5.87
C GLY A 196 15.04 -8.68 4.38
N LYS A 197 14.68 -7.53 3.79
CA LYS A 197 15.05 -7.18 2.41
C LYS A 197 15.98 -5.98 2.31
N GLY A 198 17.14 -6.16 1.69
CA GLY A 198 18.12 -5.08 1.48
C GLY A 198 17.71 -4.09 0.38
N VAL A 199 17.48 -2.84 0.73
CA VAL A 199 17.18 -1.73 -0.21
C VAL A 199 18.40 -0.82 -0.44
N PRO A 200 18.63 -0.31 -1.66
CA PRO A 200 19.77 0.55 -1.97
C PRO A 200 19.63 1.94 -1.33
N ILE A 201 20.57 2.32 -0.45
CA ILE A 201 20.57 3.64 0.21
C ILE A 201 21.55 4.63 -0.45
N ILE A 202 21.24 5.92 -0.32
CA ILE A 202 22.14 7.04 -0.60
C ILE A 202 23.24 7.04 0.46
N ARG A 203 24.49 7.30 0.06
CA ARG A 203 25.62 7.38 0.98
C ARG A 203 25.57 8.72 1.74
N ALA A 204 25.54 8.68 3.06
CA ALA A 204 25.96 9.83 3.86
C ALA A 204 27.47 10.02 3.61
N SER A 205 27.81 11.13 2.97
CA SER A 205 29.14 11.58 2.52
C SER A 205 29.93 10.65 1.57
N ALA A 206 30.45 11.26 0.50
CA ALA A 206 31.37 10.64 -0.43
C ALA A 206 32.75 10.49 0.23
N ASN A 207 32.98 9.39 0.96
CA ASN A 207 34.36 8.98 1.18
C ASN A 207 34.99 8.70 -0.19
N LYS A 208 36.02 9.47 -0.52
CA LYS A 208 36.80 9.48 -1.77
C LYS A 208 37.60 8.19 -2.01
N ASP A 209 37.19 7.05 -1.45
CA ASP A 209 38.05 5.87 -1.43
C ASP A 209 37.52 4.78 -2.37
N LYS A 210 38.32 4.57 -3.43
CA LYS A 210 38.26 3.61 -4.55
C LYS A 210 37.50 4.08 -5.80
N ILE A 211 38.30 4.61 -6.73
CA ILE A 211 37.93 4.96 -8.12
C ILE A 211 37.50 3.72 -8.93
N ARG A 212 37.87 2.49 -8.52
CA ARG A 212 37.50 1.23 -9.20
C ARG A 212 37.13 0.13 -8.19
N LEU A 213 35.94 -0.45 -8.36
CA LEU A 213 35.47 -1.64 -7.64
C LEU A 213 36.20 -2.90 -8.15
N LYS A 214 36.47 -3.85 -7.27
CA LYS A 214 36.92 -5.20 -7.67
C LYS A 214 35.75 -5.99 -8.29
N ARG A 215 36.05 -7.00 -9.11
CA ARG A 215 35.04 -7.90 -9.69
C ARG A 215 34.23 -8.55 -8.54
N GLY A 216 32.93 -8.24 -8.47
CA GLY A 216 32.01 -8.72 -7.42
C GLY A 216 31.72 -7.73 -6.29
N GLU A 217 32.41 -6.58 -6.19
CA GLU A 217 32.07 -5.55 -5.21
C GLU A 217 30.87 -4.70 -5.72
N ALA A 218 29.76 -4.72 -4.98
CA ALA A 218 28.63 -3.85 -5.27
C ALA A 218 28.96 -2.40 -4.89
N ARG A 219 28.69 -1.45 -5.79
CA ARG A 219 28.79 0.01 -5.51
C ARG A 219 27.76 0.44 -4.44
N SER A 220 26.73 -0.38 -4.21
CA SER A 220 25.61 -0.15 -3.27
C SER A 220 25.97 -0.51 -1.83
N LYS A 221 25.78 0.39 -0.86
CA LYS A 221 25.37 -0.07 0.48
C LYS A 221 23.86 -0.33 0.42
N LYS A 222 23.43 -1.48 0.94
CA LYS A 222 22.02 -1.80 1.16
C LYS A 222 21.73 -1.70 2.65
N LYS A 223 20.56 -1.20 3.03
CA LYS A 223 20.03 -1.29 4.39
C LYS A 223 18.87 -2.27 4.37
N ALA A 224 18.78 -3.16 5.36
CA ALA A 224 17.68 -4.11 5.43
C ALA A 224 16.41 -3.40 5.91
N VAL A 225 15.35 -3.47 5.12
CA VAL A 225 13.97 -3.31 5.57
C VAL A 225 13.60 -4.60 6.26
N THR A 226 13.12 -4.54 7.50
CA THR A 226 12.46 -5.68 8.12
C THR A 226 10.97 -5.54 7.83
N ALA A 227 10.45 -6.45 7.01
CA ALA A 227 9.03 -6.53 6.72
C ALA A 227 8.37 -7.54 7.66
N THR A 228 7.12 -7.28 8.04
CA THR A 228 6.31 -8.19 8.83
C THR A 228 4.94 -8.37 8.17
N ALA A 229 4.35 -9.54 8.40
CA ALA A 229 2.99 -9.85 7.99
C ALA A 229 2.27 -10.55 9.14
N LEU A 230 1.06 -10.09 9.42
CA LEU A 230 0.12 -10.67 10.38
C LEU A 230 -1.17 -11.01 9.64
N TYR A 231 -1.68 -12.22 9.81
CA TYR A 231 -2.95 -12.62 9.23
C TYR A 231 -3.54 -13.80 9.98
N THR A 232 -4.82 -14.07 9.75
CA THR A 232 -5.48 -15.29 10.22
C THR A 232 -5.82 -16.19 9.05
N ILE A 233 -5.92 -17.49 9.29
CA ILE A 233 -6.24 -18.48 8.26
C ILE A 233 -6.95 -19.68 8.86
N GLU A 234 -7.85 -20.28 8.08
CA GLU A 234 -8.47 -21.55 8.45
C GLU A 234 -7.47 -22.73 8.33
N PRO A 235 -7.50 -23.69 9.27
CA PRO A 235 -6.73 -24.92 9.17
C PRO A 235 -7.00 -25.65 7.86
N ALA A 236 -5.94 -26.06 7.18
CA ALA A 236 -6.02 -26.88 5.97
C ALA A 236 -5.12 -28.12 6.10
N PRO A 237 -5.60 -29.18 6.79
CA PRO A 237 -4.86 -30.44 6.92
C PRO A 237 -4.49 -31.02 5.57
N ARG A 238 -3.25 -31.51 5.45
CA ARG A 238 -2.68 -32.05 4.22
C ARG A 238 -1.86 -33.29 4.52
N THR A 239 -1.82 -34.22 3.58
CA THR A 239 -0.90 -35.36 3.63
C THR A 239 0.45 -35.00 3.02
N VAL A 240 1.49 -35.76 3.37
CA VAL A 240 2.83 -35.64 2.78
C VAL A 240 2.78 -35.76 1.25
N GLU A 241 1.97 -36.70 0.74
CA GLU A 241 1.84 -36.94 -0.70
C GLU A 241 1.13 -35.79 -1.42
N GLU A 242 0.12 -35.17 -0.81
CA GLU A 242 -0.54 -33.98 -1.39
C GLU A 242 0.43 -32.80 -1.52
N VAL A 243 1.31 -32.61 -0.54
CA VAL A 243 2.35 -31.56 -0.60
C VAL A 243 3.35 -31.87 -1.72
N ILE A 244 3.84 -33.11 -1.81
CA ILE A 244 4.78 -33.53 -2.86
C ILE A 244 4.16 -33.38 -4.25
N ALA A 245 2.92 -33.85 -4.46
CA ALA A 245 2.21 -33.72 -5.72
C ALA A 245 2.07 -32.24 -6.12
N SER A 246 1.74 -31.36 -5.17
CA SER A 246 1.66 -29.92 -5.41
C SER A 246 3.01 -29.27 -5.77
N LEU A 247 4.15 -29.78 -5.30
CA LEU A 247 5.48 -29.27 -5.65
C LEU A 247 5.90 -29.68 -7.06
N LEU A 248 5.44 -30.84 -7.53
CA LEU A 248 5.76 -31.38 -8.85
C LEU A 248 4.82 -30.88 -9.95
N GLU A 249 3.89 -29.97 -9.62
CA GLU A 249 2.83 -29.48 -10.52
C GLU A 249 2.00 -30.62 -11.16
N GLN A 250 1.97 -31.78 -10.49
CA GLN A 250 1.10 -32.88 -10.88
C GLN A 250 -0.28 -32.52 -10.36
N GLU A 251 -1.15 -32.01 -11.23
CA GLU A 251 -2.53 -31.73 -10.84
C GLU A 251 -3.13 -33.01 -10.24
N PRO A 252 -3.51 -33.03 -8.95
CA PRO A 252 -4.31 -34.13 -8.47
C PRO A 252 -5.60 -34.13 -9.28
N GLU A 253 -6.04 -35.30 -9.75
CA GLU A 253 -7.37 -35.47 -10.32
C GLU A 253 -8.40 -34.93 -9.31
N LYS A 254 -8.91 -33.72 -9.55
CA LYS A 254 -10.10 -33.13 -8.92
C LYS A 254 -10.29 -33.41 -7.42
N THR A 255 -9.29 -33.20 -6.57
CA THR A 255 -9.57 -32.93 -5.14
C THR A 255 -9.69 -31.43 -4.95
N SER A 256 -10.92 -30.92 -5.09
CA SER A 256 -11.27 -29.53 -4.83
C SER A 256 -11.29 -29.23 -3.33
N THR A 257 -10.19 -29.44 -2.62
CA THR A 257 -10.03 -28.82 -1.30
C THR A 257 -9.70 -27.35 -1.54
N SER A 258 -10.73 -26.50 -1.40
CA SER A 258 -10.58 -25.04 -1.39
C SER A 258 -9.45 -24.67 -0.43
N ARG A 259 -8.29 -24.26 -0.97
CA ARG A 259 -7.17 -23.76 -0.16
C ARG A 259 -7.68 -22.59 0.68
N SER A 260 -7.48 -22.66 2.00
CA SER A 260 -7.78 -21.55 2.88
C SER A 260 -6.96 -20.34 2.48
N LYS A 261 -7.58 -19.16 2.51
CA LYS A 261 -6.94 -17.90 2.12
C LYS A 261 -6.62 -17.10 3.38
N PRO A 262 -5.47 -16.42 3.45
CA PRO A 262 -5.21 -15.45 4.50
C PRO A 262 -6.32 -14.39 4.59
N GLN A 263 -6.80 -14.14 5.80
CA GLN A 263 -7.81 -13.15 6.15
C GLN A 263 -7.17 -11.98 6.89
N HIS A 264 -7.70 -10.78 6.68
CA HIS A 264 -7.29 -9.54 7.33
C HIS A 264 -5.78 -9.35 7.44
N LYS A 265 -5.07 -9.56 6.32
CA LYS A 265 -3.62 -9.38 6.25
C LYS A 265 -3.25 -7.96 6.65
N GLN A 266 -2.22 -7.86 7.47
CA GLN A 266 -1.63 -6.61 7.88
C GLN A 266 -0.13 -6.66 7.67
N LEU A 267 0.33 -5.73 6.86
CA LEU A 267 1.70 -5.61 6.41
C LEU A 267 2.35 -4.38 7.04
N TRP A 268 3.62 -4.52 7.40
CA TRP A 268 4.45 -3.43 7.86
C TRP A 268 5.88 -3.57 7.36
N GLY A 269 6.61 -2.47 7.30
CA GLY A 269 8.02 -2.48 6.95
C GLY A 269 8.75 -1.27 7.51
N THR A 270 9.95 -1.51 8.04
CA THR A 270 10.77 -0.44 8.63
C THR A 270 12.26 -0.69 8.40
N LEU A 271 13.02 0.40 8.21
CA LEU A 271 14.47 0.45 8.21
C LEU A 271 15.06 0.65 9.61
N ALA A 272 14.24 0.78 10.66
CA ALA A 272 14.70 0.91 12.05
C ALA A 272 15.28 -0.41 12.61
N GLY A 273 15.10 -1.52 11.89
CA GLY A 273 15.68 -2.83 12.20
C GLY A 273 14.66 -3.78 12.81
N LYS A 274 15.12 -5.00 13.14
CA LYS A 274 14.27 -6.09 13.63
C LYS A 274 13.49 -5.72 14.90
N PRO A 275 14.10 -5.14 15.97
CA PRO A 275 13.36 -4.84 17.19
C PRO A 275 12.15 -3.93 16.95
N ALA A 276 12.33 -2.81 16.24
CA ALA A 276 11.24 -1.89 15.92
C ALA A 276 10.13 -2.54 15.08
N ALA A 277 10.50 -3.37 14.09
CA ALA A 277 9.51 -4.08 13.28
C ALA A 277 8.69 -5.08 14.12
N LEU A 278 9.34 -5.76 15.07
CA LEU A 278 8.69 -6.72 15.96
C LEU A 278 7.88 -6.04 17.06
N ASP A 279 8.23 -4.83 17.49
CA ASP A 279 7.42 -4.02 18.40
C ASP A 279 6.09 -3.61 17.75
N CYS A 280 6.14 -3.14 16.49
CA CYS A 280 4.92 -2.88 15.72
C CYS A 280 4.09 -4.16 15.55
N LEU A 281 4.72 -5.28 15.18
CA LEU A 281 4.03 -6.56 15.03
C LEU A 281 3.37 -7.02 16.33
N GLN A 282 4.05 -6.89 17.47
CA GLN A 282 3.50 -7.23 18.78
C GLN A 282 2.25 -6.42 19.08
N GLY A 283 2.27 -5.10 18.87
CA GLY A 283 1.09 -4.26 19.12
C GLY A 283 -0.14 -4.70 18.32
N GLU A 284 0.06 -5.21 17.11
CA GLU A 284 -1.02 -5.74 16.29
C GLU A 284 -1.46 -7.15 16.71
N VAL A 285 -0.52 -7.99 17.13
CA VAL A 285 -0.83 -9.30 17.73
C VAL A 285 -1.66 -9.10 19.01
N ASP A 286 -1.29 -8.15 19.87
CA ASP A 286 -1.97 -7.88 21.14
C ASP A 286 -3.43 -7.44 20.92
N LYS A 287 -3.70 -6.65 19.87
CA LYS A 287 -5.06 -6.24 19.49
C LYS A 287 -5.93 -7.41 19.04
N ARG A 288 -5.35 -8.37 18.32
CA ARG A 288 -6.07 -9.53 17.76
C ARG A 288 -6.17 -10.71 18.73
N SER A 289 -5.24 -10.81 19.66
CA SER A 289 -5.09 -11.90 20.64
C SER A 289 -6.12 -11.88 21.77
N THR A 290 -7.39 -11.60 21.44
CA THR A 290 -8.50 -11.54 22.40
C THR A 290 -9.09 -12.92 22.70
N ASP A 291 -8.89 -13.90 21.81
CA ASP A 291 -9.27 -15.29 22.01
C ASP A 291 -8.05 -16.17 22.33
N HIS A 292 -8.08 -16.84 23.48
CA HIS A 292 -7.05 -17.77 23.92
C HIS A 292 -7.17 -19.16 23.25
N SER A 293 -8.25 -19.42 22.50
CA SER A 293 -8.44 -20.69 21.78
C SER A 293 -7.73 -20.74 20.42
N GLN A 294 -7.32 -19.58 19.89
CA GLN A 294 -6.69 -19.46 18.58
C GLN A 294 -5.29 -20.07 18.58
N GLN A 295 -5.00 -20.91 17.59
CA GLN A 295 -3.67 -21.49 17.42
C GLN A 295 -2.69 -20.42 16.91
N ARG A 296 -1.46 -20.41 17.42
CA ARG A 296 -0.47 -19.35 17.15
C ARG A 296 0.75 -19.92 16.47
N VAL A 297 0.98 -19.50 15.24
CA VAL A 297 2.04 -20.02 14.37
C VAL A 297 2.91 -18.89 13.84
N MET A 298 4.20 -19.15 13.76
CA MET A 298 5.18 -18.20 13.26
C MET A 298 6.04 -18.86 12.19
N LEU A 299 6.27 -18.18 11.05
CA LEU A 299 7.09 -18.71 9.96
C LEU A 299 8.35 -17.87 9.73
N CYS A 300 9.50 -18.53 9.55
CA CYS A 300 10.80 -17.91 9.31
C CYS A 300 11.71 -18.79 8.44
N ASP A 301 12.59 -18.19 7.65
CA ASP A 301 13.54 -18.85 6.72
C ASP A 301 14.73 -19.56 7.40
N GLY A 302 14.90 -19.39 8.71
CA GLY A 302 16.02 -19.94 9.47
C GLY A 302 17.14 -18.94 9.78
N ASP A 303 16.93 -17.63 9.59
CA ASP A 303 17.87 -16.63 10.10
C ASP A 303 17.94 -16.67 11.63
N LYS A 304 19.06 -17.18 12.17
CA LYS A 304 19.26 -17.39 13.62
C LYS A 304 18.99 -16.15 14.45
N SER A 305 19.37 -14.97 13.94
CA SER A 305 19.14 -13.71 14.65
C SER A 305 17.65 -13.40 14.72
N LEU A 306 16.91 -13.55 13.63
CA LEU A 306 15.48 -13.31 13.58
C LEU A 306 14.74 -14.34 14.44
N GLN A 307 15.05 -15.64 14.32
CA GLN A 307 14.49 -16.70 15.16
C GLN A 307 14.66 -16.42 16.66
N ALA A 308 15.85 -15.95 17.07
CA ALA A 308 16.11 -15.61 18.47
C ALA A 308 15.23 -14.44 18.95
N HIS A 309 15.08 -13.37 18.15
CA HIS A 309 14.21 -12.25 18.51
C HIS A 309 12.74 -12.68 18.55
N LEU A 310 12.31 -13.47 17.57
CA LEU A 310 10.97 -14.00 17.45
C LEU A 310 10.61 -14.90 18.64
N GLY A 311 11.46 -15.87 18.99
CA GLY A 311 11.23 -16.77 20.13
C GLY A 311 11.25 -16.06 21.49
N GLN A 312 12.02 -14.97 21.63
CA GLN A 312 11.98 -14.13 22.83
C GLN A 312 10.71 -13.28 22.91
N ARG A 313 10.21 -12.78 21.78
CA ARG A 313 9.08 -11.86 21.72
C ARG A 313 7.73 -12.58 21.78
N PHE A 314 7.64 -13.74 21.12
CA PHE A 314 6.42 -14.54 20.95
C PHE A 314 6.62 -15.97 21.50
N PRO A 315 6.83 -16.14 22.81
CA PRO A 315 7.12 -17.45 23.41
C PRO A 315 5.94 -18.44 23.34
N ASP A 316 4.73 -17.95 23.09
CA ASP A 316 3.48 -18.70 22.94
C ASP A 316 3.18 -19.11 21.49
N PHE A 317 4.01 -18.69 20.53
CA PHE A 317 3.88 -19.06 19.12
C PHE A 317 4.73 -20.30 18.81
N THR A 318 4.17 -21.23 18.04
CA THR A 318 4.96 -22.31 17.46
C THR A 318 5.76 -21.79 16.28
N LEU A 319 7.08 -21.75 16.41
CA LEU A 319 7.99 -21.38 15.33
C LEU A 319 8.16 -22.55 14.35
N ILE A 320 7.76 -22.31 13.11
CA ILE A 320 7.87 -23.22 11.98
C ILE A 320 8.92 -22.68 11.02
N LEU A 321 9.87 -23.54 10.65
CA LEU A 321 10.82 -23.22 9.60
C LEU A 321 10.10 -23.25 8.25
N ASP A 322 10.42 -22.29 7.38
CA ASP A 322 9.93 -22.30 6.01
C ASP A 322 10.40 -23.55 5.26
N PHE A 323 9.43 -24.39 4.92
CA PHE A 323 9.65 -25.62 4.19
C PHE A 323 10.28 -25.37 2.81
N ILE A 324 9.93 -24.29 2.11
CA ILE A 324 10.50 -24.01 0.78
C ILE A 324 12.00 -23.77 0.88
N HIS A 325 12.45 -23.05 1.91
CA HIS A 325 13.88 -22.87 2.20
C HIS A 325 14.56 -24.20 2.52
N ALA A 326 13.95 -25.07 3.33
CA ALA A 326 14.50 -26.41 3.62
C ALA A 326 14.54 -27.31 2.37
N TYR A 327 13.53 -27.22 1.51
CA TYR A 327 13.43 -27.94 0.25
C TYR A 327 14.52 -27.51 -0.77
N GLU A 328 14.84 -26.21 -0.86
CA GLU A 328 15.96 -25.74 -1.68
C GLU A 328 17.31 -26.32 -1.23
N TYR A 329 17.50 -26.56 0.07
CA TYR A 329 18.68 -27.24 0.58
C TYR A 329 18.76 -28.71 0.14
N LEU A 330 17.63 -29.42 0.04
CA LEU A 330 17.60 -30.76 -0.53
C LEU A 330 18.04 -30.73 -2.00
N TRP A 331 17.59 -29.75 -2.78
CA TRP A 331 18.05 -29.55 -4.16
C TRP A 331 19.55 -29.26 -4.26
N GLN A 332 20.11 -28.48 -3.32
CA GLN A 332 21.56 -28.24 -3.27
C GLN A 332 22.33 -29.54 -3.05
N VAL A 333 21.85 -30.41 -2.14
CA VAL A 333 22.46 -31.73 -1.92
C VAL A 333 22.34 -32.59 -3.18
N ALA A 334 21.15 -32.71 -3.75
CA ALA A 334 20.92 -33.52 -4.95
C ALA A 334 21.82 -33.09 -6.12
N SER A 335 21.93 -31.78 -6.34
CA SER A 335 22.81 -31.21 -7.38
C SER A 335 24.29 -31.51 -7.13
N ALA A 336 24.70 -31.54 -5.85
CA ALA A 336 26.06 -31.92 -5.50
C ALA A 336 26.34 -33.42 -5.70
N LEU A 337 25.34 -34.28 -5.46
CA LEU A 337 25.48 -35.73 -5.57
C LEU A 337 25.41 -36.23 -7.02
N TYR A 338 24.45 -35.72 -7.80
CA TYR A 338 24.07 -36.26 -9.12
C TYR A 338 24.38 -35.31 -10.29
N GLY A 339 24.67 -34.02 -10.04
CA GLY A 339 24.77 -33.03 -11.11
C GLY A 339 23.39 -32.54 -11.59
N GLN A 340 23.33 -31.66 -12.60
CA GLN A 340 22.05 -31.06 -13.01
C GLN A 340 21.17 -31.97 -13.88
N ASP A 341 21.79 -32.76 -14.76
CA ASP A 341 21.12 -33.50 -15.83
C ASP A 341 20.90 -34.99 -15.51
N ASP A 342 21.25 -35.44 -14.30
CA ASP A 342 21.11 -36.84 -13.91
C ASP A 342 19.65 -37.19 -13.57
N PRO A 343 19.07 -38.23 -14.20
CA PRO A 343 17.68 -38.62 -13.99
C PRO A 343 17.35 -39.09 -12.56
N GLN A 344 18.34 -39.47 -11.75
CA GLN A 344 18.16 -39.88 -10.35
C GLN A 344 17.99 -38.69 -9.40
N ARG A 345 18.33 -37.47 -9.84
CA ARG A 345 18.27 -36.26 -9.01
C ARG A 345 16.86 -35.98 -8.49
N LEU A 346 15.85 -35.99 -9.36
CA LEU A 346 14.47 -35.70 -8.98
C LEU A 346 13.86 -36.79 -8.07
N PRO A 347 13.92 -38.09 -8.42
CA PRO A 347 13.46 -39.17 -7.53
C PRO A 347 14.11 -39.10 -6.14
N TRP A 348 15.41 -38.81 -6.07
CA TRP A 348 16.10 -38.64 -4.80
C TRP A 348 15.56 -37.46 -3.99
N VAL A 349 15.35 -36.30 -4.61
CA VAL A 349 14.77 -35.12 -3.93
C VAL A 349 13.37 -35.43 -3.41
N VAL A 350 12.53 -36.10 -4.21
CA VAL A 350 11.17 -36.49 -3.81
C VAL A 350 11.21 -37.37 -2.56
N GLU A 351 12.09 -38.37 -2.52
CA GLU A 351 12.21 -39.26 -1.36
C GLU A 351 12.74 -38.55 -0.12
N GLN A 352 13.76 -37.69 -0.26
CA GLN A 352 14.24 -36.90 0.88
C GLN A 352 13.20 -35.87 1.37
N THR A 353 12.39 -35.35 0.45
CA THR A 353 11.27 -34.45 0.79
C THR A 353 10.21 -35.20 1.59
N ARG A 354 9.89 -36.44 1.22
CA ARG A 354 9.00 -37.32 1.99
C ARG A 354 9.53 -37.57 3.39
N HIS A 355 10.82 -37.86 3.54
CA HIS A 355 11.45 -38.01 4.86
C HIS A 355 11.34 -36.72 5.68
N LEU A 356 11.65 -35.57 5.08
CA LEU A 356 11.58 -34.27 5.76
C LEU A 356 10.16 -33.96 6.24
N LEU A 357 9.16 -34.12 5.37
CA LEU A 357 7.75 -33.88 5.69
C LEU A 357 7.19 -34.86 6.74
N ASN A 358 7.79 -36.04 6.90
CA ASN A 358 7.50 -36.99 7.98
C ASN A 358 8.29 -36.70 9.29
N GLY A 359 8.88 -35.51 9.44
CA GLY A 359 9.58 -35.10 10.66
C GLY A 359 10.98 -35.70 10.82
N GLN A 360 11.58 -36.28 9.76
CA GLN A 360 12.87 -36.98 9.85
C GLN A 360 14.08 -36.05 9.59
N ALA A 361 13.98 -34.77 9.98
CA ALA A 361 15.02 -33.75 9.74
C ALA A 361 16.39 -34.13 10.33
N LEU A 362 16.43 -34.64 11.58
CA LEU A 362 17.67 -35.06 12.24
C LEU A 362 18.28 -36.30 11.57
N SER A 363 17.45 -37.25 11.13
CA SER A 363 17.90 -38.43 10.37
C SER A 363 18.55 -38.01 9.06
N LEU A 364 17.95 -37.07 8.33
CA LEU A 364 18.53 -36.48 7.12
C LEU A 364 19.85 -35.78 7.41
N ALA A 365 19.92 -34.99 8.49
CA ALA A 365 21.14 -34.31 8.90
C ALA A 365 22.31 -35.30 9.13
N THR A 366 22.02 -36.40 9.82
CA THR A 366 22.98 -37.49 10.06
C THR A 366 23.39 -38.17 8.74
N SER A 367 22.43 -38.51 7.88
CA SER A 367 22.69 -39.11 6.57
C SER A 367 23.58 -38.22 5.70
N PHE A 368 23.35 -36.91 5.64
CA PHE A 368 24.21 -35.99 4.88
C PHE A 368 25.63 -35.91 5.45
N ARG A 369 25.81 -36.00 6.76
CA ARG A 369 27.14 -36.05 7.38
C ARG A 369 27.89 -37.34 7.07
N LEU A 370 27.19 -38.48 7.03
CA LEU A 370 27.77 -39.76 6.63
C LEU A 370 28.16 -39.74 5.15
N LEU A 371 27.26 -39.26 4.28
CA LEU A 371 27.55 -39.07 2.85
C LEU A 371 28.79 -38.17 2.65
N ALA A 372 28.98 -37.14 3.48
CA ALA A 372 30.15 -36.26 3.41
C ALA A 372 31.48 -36.95 3.78
N GLN A 373 31.44 -38.13 4.39
CA GLN A 373 32.62 -38.92 4.79
C GLN A 373 32.91 -40.07 3.82
N GLU A 374 32.03 -40.34 2.87
CA GLU A 374 32.21 -41.41 1.88
C GLU A 374 33.45 -41.20 1.01
N LYS A 375 34.14 -42.30 0.69
CA LYS A 375 35.25 -42.30 -0.26
C LYS A 375 34.76 -41.87 -1.65
N GLY A 376 35.49 -40.97 -2.30
CA GLY A 376 35.15 -40.45 -3.63
C GLY A 376 34.40 -39.11 -3.63
N ARG A 377 34.05 -38.55 -2.47
CA ARG A 377 33.45 -37.21 -2.38
C ARG A 377 34.48 -36.10 -2.54
N SER A 378 34.23 -35.20 -3.48
CA SER A 378 35.05 -34.01 -3.67
C SER A 378 34.90 -33.01 -2.51
N ALA A 379 35.89 -32.14 -2.31
CA ALA A 379 35.85 -31.15 -1.24
C ALA A 379 34.61 -30.21 -1.32
N SER A 380 34.15 -29.89 -2.53
CA SER A 380 32.94 -29.08 -2.73
C SER A 380 31.67 -29.82 -2.31
N GLN A 381 31.54 -31.11 -2.67
CA GLN A 381 30.43 -31.96 -2.24
C GLN A 381 30.38 -32.09 -0.71
N GLN A 382 31.52 -32.39 -0.09
CA GLN A 382 31.61 -32.50 1.38
C GLN A 382 31.20 -31.19 2.07
N LYS A 383 31.61 -30.05 1.52
CA LYS A 383 31.24 -28.73 2.07
C LYS A 383 29.73 -28.50 2.00
N ILE A 384 29.09 -28.82 0.88
CA ILE A 384 27.62 -28.68 0.72
C ILE A 384 26.90 -29.60 1.70
N LEU A 385 27.26 -30.89 1.74
CA LEU A 385 26.64 -31.89 2.61
C LEU A 385 26.76 -31.51 4.10
N ARG A 386 27.95 -31.08 4.56
CA ARG A 386 28.14 -30.61 5.95
C ARG A 386 27.34 -29.34 6.23
N LYS A 387 27.29 -28.40 5.28
CA LYS A 387 26.49 -27.16 5.41
C LYS A 387 25.00 -27.50 5.60
N VAL A 388 24.45 -28.36 4.76
CA VAL A 388 23.03 -28.74 4.81
C VAL A 388 22.73 -29.55 6.06
N GLY A 389 23.58 -30.53 6.42
CA GLY A 389 23.43 -31.29 7.65
C GLY A 389 23.43 -30.41 8.90
N ASN A 390 24.33 -29.42 8.96
CA ASN A 390 24.34 -28.43 10.03
C ASN A 390 23.10 -27.53 10.02
N TYR A 391 22.56 -27.17 8.86
CA TYR A 391 21.32 -26.38 8.77
C TYR A 391 20.12 -27.17 9.31
N PHE A 392 19.99 -28.44 8.94
CA PHE A 392 18.88 -29.31 9.37
C PHE A 392 18.96 -29.60 10.87
N GLU A 393 20.14 -29.93 11.39
CA GLU A 393 20.31 -30.16 12.83
C GLU A 393 20.03 -28.90 13.66
N ASN A 394 20.53 -27.74 13.24
CA ASN A 394 20.31 -26.48 13.98
C ASN A 394 18.84 -26.02 14.00
N ASN A 395 18.01 -26.49 13.07
CA ASN A 395 16.62 -26.08 12.93
C ASN A 395 15.63 -27.22 13.17
N GLN A 396 16.08 -28.38 13.64
CA GLN A 396 15.25 -29.59 13.76
C GLN A 396 13.98 -29.35 14.56
N ASP A 397 14.07 -28.52 15.62
CA ASP A 397 12.97 -28.24 16.55
C ASP A 397 11.85 -27.44 15.89
N TYR A 398 12.12 -26.84 14.72
CA TYR A 398 11.18 -26.06 13.92
C TYR A 398 10.72 -26.81 12.66
N MET A 399 11.12 -28.07 12.47
CA MET A 399 10.85 -28.88 11.27
C MET A 399 9.90 -30.08 11.54
N ASP A 400 9.03 -30.01 12.55
CA ASP A 400 7.98 -31.03 12.78
C ASP A 400 6.81 -30.89 11.80
N TYR A 401 7.14 -30.99 10.50
CA TYR A 401 6.18 -30.81 9.42
C TYR A 401 5.03 -31.83 9.47
N ALA A 402 5.24 -33.02 10.03
CA ALA A 402 4.20 -34.03 10.18
C ALA A 402 3.07 -33.52 11.08
N THR A 403 3.41 -32.98 12.25
CA THR A 403 2.45 -32.35 13.17
C THR A 403 1.81 -31.11 12.54
N TYR A 404 2.61 -30.26 11.87
CA TYR A 404 2.10 -29.02 11.27
C TYR A 404 1.08 -29.31 10.16
N LEU A 405 1.36 -30.29 9.31
CA LEU A 405 0.46 -30.71 8.24
C LEU A 405 -0.81 -31.37 8.78
N HIS A 406 -0.70 -32.18 9.85
CA HIS A 406 -1.86 -32.78 10.51
C HIS A 406 -2.80 -31.73 11.10
N ASN A 407 -2.25 -30.71 11.77
CA ASN A 407 -3.03 -29.60 12.34
C ASN A 407 -3.51 -28.59 11.28
N GLY A 408 -3.11 -28.75 10.02
CA GLY A 408 -3.47 -27.84 8.94
C GLY A 408 -2.78 -26.48 9.00
N TRP A 409 -1.62 -26.40 9.66
CA TRP A 409 -0.83 -25.19 9.77
C TRP A 409 -0.10 -24.86 8.46
N PRO A 410 0.11 -23.57 8.15
CA PRO A 410 0.98 -23.18 7.05
C PRO A 410 2.42 -23.55 7.36
N ILE A 411 3.13 -24.11 6.38
CA ILE A 411 4.55 -24.51 6.50
C ILE A 411 5.47 -23.73 5.57
N ALA A 412 4.92 -22.81 4.77
CA ALA A 412 5.65 -22.05 3.76
C ALA A 412 5.46 -20.54 3.97
N SER A 413 6.51 -19.76 3.74
CA SER A 413 6.53 -18.32 4.02
C SER A 413 6.04 -17.45 2.84
N GLY A 414 5.25 -18.01 1.93
CA GLY A 414 4.87 -17.35 0.66
C GLY A 414 4.18 -15.98 0.81
N VAL A 415 3.50 -15.72 1.95
CA VAL A 415 2.93 -14.39 2.24
C VAL A 415 4.05 -13.36 2.43
N ILE A 416 5.00 -13.58 3.34
CA ILE A 416 6.11 -12.66 3.57
C ILE A 416 7.06 -12.56 2.38
N GLU A 417 7.27 -13.63 1.61
CA GLU A 417 8.01 -13.54 0.34
C GLU A 417 7.31 -12.62 -0.67
N GLY A 418 5.98 -12.73 -0.76
CA GLY A 418 5.13 -11.84 -1.54
C GLY A 418 5.25 -10.39 -1.08
N VAL A 419 5.31 -10.15 0.23
CA VAL A 419 5.53 -8.82 0.83
C VAL A 419 6.92 -8.29 0.48
N CYS A 420 7.97 -9.08 0.70
CA CYS A 420 9.34 -8.71 0.34
C CYS A 420 9.46 -8.38 -1.15
N ARG A 421 8.80 -9.12 -2.03
CA ARG A 421 8.78 -8.87 -3.47
C ARG A 421 7.95 -7.62 -3.81
N HIS A 422 6.65 -7.67 -3.54
CA HIS A 422 5.72 -6.66 -3.98
C HIS A 422 5.79 -5.41 -3.12
N PHE A 423 5.63 -5.50 -1.80
CA PHE A 423 5.62 -4.35 -0.88
C PHE A 423 7.01 -3.68 -0.72
N VAL A 424 8.13 -4.40 -0.82
CA VAL A 424 9.47 -3.77 -0.74
C VAL A 424 10.14 -3.60 -2.11
N LYS A 425 10.48 -4.70 -2.81
CA LYS A 425 11.37 -4.63 -3.99
C LYS A 425 10.77 -3.87 -5.17
N ASP A 426 9.50 -4.10 -5.50
CA ASP A 426 8.89 -3.52 -6.70
C ASP A 426 8.92 -1.98 -6.69
N ARG A 427 8.98 -1.37 -5.50
CA ARG A 427 9.08 0.08 -5.34
C ARG A 427 10.48 0.58 -4.99
N MET A 428 11.28 -0.21 -4.28
CA MET A 428 12.55 0.26 -3.71
C MET A 428 13.80 -0.25 -4.43
N GLU A 429 13.68 -1.26 -5.28
CA GLU A 429 14.81 -1.91 -5.96
C GLU A 429 14.72 -1.85 -7.50
N LEU A 430 13.96 -0.90 -8.05
CA LEU A 430 14.01 -0.63 -9.49
C LEU A 430 15.37 -0.06 -9.91
N SER A 431 15.68 -0.22 -11.19
CA SER A 431 16.98 0.18 -11.75
C SER A 431 17.32 1.64 -11.44
N GLY A 432 18.52 1.87 -10.91
CA GLY A 432 19.04 3.21 -10.59
C GLY A 432 18.53 3.82 -9.28
N MET A 433 17.58 3.20 -8.57
CA MET A 433 17.02 3.77 -7.34
C MET A 433 18.02 3.82 -6.18
N ARG A 434 17.94 4.92 -5.43
CA ARG A 434 18.70 5.19 -4.20
C ARG A 434 17.86 5.99 -3.24
N TRP A 435 17.82 5.58 -1.99
CA TRP A 435 16.94 6.15 -0.98
C TRP A 435 17.69 6.81 0.16
N SER A 436 17.23 7.98 0.61
CA SER A 436 17.50 8.40 1.99
C SER A 436 16.78 7.43 2.94
N ILE A 437 17.25 7.32 4.18
CA ILE A 437 16.61 6.45 5.18
C ILE A 437 15.18 6.93 5.40
N ASP A 438 14.99 8.22 5.72
CA ASP A 438 13.68 8.80 6.00
C ASP A 438 12.74 8.74 4.78
N GLY A 439 13.26 8.96 3.57
CA GLY A 439 12.46 8.90 2.35
C GLY A 439 11.97 7.49 2.02
N ALA A 440 12.75 6.45 2.32
CA ALA A 440 12.28 5.08 2.21
C ALA A 440 11.32 4.73 3.35
N GLU A 441 11.59 5.14 4.59
CA GLU A 441 10.71 4.88 5.74
C GLU A 441 9.30 5.44 5.51
N ASN A 442 9.21 6.72 5.16
CA ASN A 442 7.93 7.39 4.89
C ASN A 442 7.16 6.71 3.76
N LEU A 443 7.86 6.26 2.71
CA LEU A 443 7.24 5.55 1.61
C LEU A 443 6.75 4.15 2.02
N LEU A 444 7.50 3.41 2.86
CA LEU A 444 7.05 2.11 3.39
C LEU A 444 5.77 2.27 4.20
N HIS A 445 5.68 3.32 5.03
CA HIS A 445 4.50 3.58 5.84
C HIS A 445 3.25 3.85 5.00
N LEU A 446 3.31 4.80 4.06
CA LEU A 446 2.17 5.05 3.16
C LEU A 446 1.84 3.83 2.30
N ARG A 447 2.85 3.07 1.90
CA ARG A 447 2.62 1.86 1.14
C ARG A 447 1.97 0.76 1.99
N ALA A 448 2.24 0.70 3.29
CA ALA A 448 1.57 -0.23 4.19
C ALA A 448 0.08 0.10 4.25
N VAL A 449 -0.29 1.39 4.32
CA VAL A 449 -1.69 1.84 4.21
C VAL A 449 -2.32 1.36 2.90
N ALA A 450 -1.67 1.57 1.75
CA ALA A 450 -2.21 1.16 0.46
C ALA A 450 -2.40 -0.36 0.35
N GLU A 451 -1.38 -1.15 0.71
CA GLU A 451 -1.39 -2.61 0.55
C GLU A 451 -2.28 -3.32 1.60
N ASN A 452 -2.57 -2.66 2.73
CA ASN A 452 -3.54 -3.13 3.73
C ASN A 452 -4.99 -2.75 3.39
N GLY A 453 -5.22 -1.95 2.34
CA GLY A 453 -6.56 -1.50 1.94
C GLY A 453 -7.13 -0.37 2.80
N ASP A 454 -6.27 0.37 3.51
CA ASP A 454 -6.64 1.37 4.51
C ASP A 454 -6.61 2.81 3.98
N TRP A 455 -6.46 2.99 2.66
CA TRP A 455 -6.18 4.27 2.02
C TRP A 455 -7.17 5.37 2.41
N ASP A 456 -8.45 5.15 2.14
CA ASP A 456 -9.50 6.14 2.39
C ASP A 456 -9.61 6.46 3.89
N GLU A 457 -9.66 5.44 4.75
CA GLU A 457 -9.77 5.63 6.20
C GLU A 457 -8.59 6.40 6.77
N TYR A 458 -7.37 6.07 6.33
CA TYR A 458 -6.16 6.77 6.71
C TYR A 458 -6.17 8.23 6.26
N HIS A 459 -6.56 8.52 5.02
CA HIS A 459 -6.63 9.91 4.55
C HIS A 459 -7.68 10.72 5.32
N HIS A 460 -8.81 10.13 5.72
CA HIS A 460 -9.74 10.80 6.62
C HIS A 460 -9.12 11.03 8.01
N PHE A 461 -8.40 10.05 8.55
CA PHE A 461 -7.68 10.19 9.82
C PHE A 461 -6.64 11.31 9.78
N ARG A 462 -5.75 11.34 8.77
CA ARG A 462 -4.70 12.35 8.62
C ARG A 462 -5.29 13.76 8.51
N LYS A 463 -6.41 13.91 7.77
CA LYS A 463 -7.12 15.19 7.61
C LYS A 463 -7.62 15.72 8.96
N ARG A 464 -8.22 14.84 9.79
CA ARG A 464 -8.61 15.16 11.17
C ARG A 464 -7.42 15.55 12.05
N GLN A 465 -6.34 14.76 12.02
CA GLN A 465 -5.13 15.04 12.82
C GLN A 465 -4.51 16.38 12.43
N ARG A 466 -4.41 16.68 11.13
CA ARG A 466 -3.94 17.98 10.64
C ARG A 466 -4.83 19.11 11.11
N GLN A 467 -6.15 18.99 10.97
CA GLN A 467 -7.08 20.01 11.44
C GLN A 467 -6.89 20.33 12.92
N GLN A 468 -6.75 19.29 13.75
CA GLN A 468 -6.52 19.47 15.17
C GLN A 468 -5.18 20.16 15.44
N ARG A 469 -4.10 19.81 14.73
CA ARG A 469 -2.78 20.44 14.88
C ARG A 469 -2.77 21.91 14.46
N LEU A 470 -3.41 22.25 13.33
CA LEU A 470 -3.36 23.60 12.77
C LEU A 470 -4.36 24.56 13.41
N TYR A 471 -5.56 24.04 13.65
CA TYR A 471 -6.72 24.87 13.98
C TYR A 471 -7.26 24.63 15.38
N GLN A 472 -6.84 23.55 16.08
CA GLN A 472 -7.38 23.11 17.38
C GLN A 472 -8.91 22.93 17.33
N GLN A 473 -9.39 22.43 16.20
CA GLN A 473 -10.80 22.22 15.91
C GLN A 473 -11.00 20.83 15.34
N ASP A 474 -12.20 20.28 15.55
CA ASP A 474 -12.62 19.07 14.86
C ASP A 474 -12.72 19.30 13.35
N TRP A 475 -12.58 18.22 12.59
CA TRP A 475 -12.77 18.27 11.14
C TRP A 475 -14.19 18.72 10.79
N PRO A 476 -14.36 19.66 9.84
CA PRO A 476 -15.67 20.13 9.44
C PRO A 476 -16.59 18.98 9.00
N SER A 477 -17.85 19.03 9.42
CA SER A 477 -18.83 17.98 9.10
C SER A 477 -18.95 17.77 7.59
N THR A 478 -18.80 16.54 7.13
CA THR A 478 -18.95 16.20 5.72
C THR A 478 -20.41 16.36 5.31
N ILE A 479 -20.68 17.33 4.44
CA ILE A 479 -22.00 17.47 3.80
C ILE A 479 -22.03 16.54 2.59
N SER A 480 -22.97 15.60 2.56
CA SER A 480 -23.19 14.77 1.37
C SER A 480 -23.69 15.65 0.22
N LEU A 481 -22.87 15.83 -0.81
CA LEU A 481 -23.27 16.55 -2.00
C LEU A 481 -24.21 15.66 -2.84
N PRO A 482 -25.34 16.19 -3.33
CA PRO A 482 -26.26 15.42 -4.15
C PRO A 482 -25.57 14.99 -5.44
N SER A 483 -25.66 13.70 -5.79
CA SER A 483 -25.11 13.21 -7.06
C SER A 483 -25.91 13.79 -8.24
N LEU A 484 -25.25 14.02 -9.38
CA LEU A 484 -25.93 14.41 -10.61
C LEU A 484 -27.02 13.40 -11.00
N SER A 485 -26.80 12.10 -10.75
CA SER A 485 -27.81 11.06 -10.97
C SER A 485 -29.05 11.22 -10.07
N SER A 486 -28.88 11.71 -8.83
CA SER A 486 -29.98 12.00 -7.91
C SER A 486 -30.74 13.28 -8.29
N LEU A 487 -30.03 14.30 -8.81
CA LEU A 487 -30.60 15.56 -9.27
C LEU A 487 -31.39 15.39 -10.57
N VAL A 488 -30.85 14.64 -11.54
CA VAL A 488 -31.54 14.31 -12.81
C VAL A 488 -32.80 13.50 -12.55
N ARG A 489 -32.79 12.54 -11.61
CA ARG A 489 -34.00 11.79 -11.22
C ARG A 489 -35.07 12.68 -10.56
N ARG A 490 -34.68 13.71 -9.81
CA ARG A 490 -35.62 14.70 -9.23
C ARG A 490 -36.23 15.60 -10.31
N SER A 491 -35.41 16.07 -11.25
CA SER A 491 -35.88 16.86 -12.40
C SER A 491 -36.81 16.04 -13.31
N ALA A 492 -36.46 14.78 -13.60
CA ALA A 492 -37.32 13.87 -14.35
C ALA A 492 -38.65 13.58 -13.64
N LYS A 493 -38.64 13.41 -12.30
CA LYS A 493 -39.88 13.27 -11.52
C LYS A 493 -40.77 14.51 -11.54
N SER A 494 -40.17 15.70 -11.57
CA SER A 494 -40.89 16.99 -11.72
C SER A 494 -41.51 17.13 -13.10
N LEU A 495 -40.86 16.62 -14.16
CA LEU A 495 -41.37 16.63 -15.54
C LEU A 495 -42.42 15.54 -15.80
N THR A 496 -42.37 14.41 -15.09
CA THR A 496 -43.41 13.35 -15.18
C THR A 496 -44.69 13.67 -14.42
N ALA A 497 -44.71 14.72 -13.57
CA ALA A 497 -45.94 15.19 -12.94
C ALA A 497 -46.86 15.97 -13.91
N GLU A 498 -46.36 16.39 -15.07
CA GLU A 498 -47.14 17.11 -16.09
C GLU A 498 -47.43 16.30 -17.38
N ASN A 499 -46.92 15.08 -17.53
CA ASN A 499 -47.24 14.24 -18.68
C ASN A 499 -47.56 12.80 -18.27
N ASN A 500 -48.85 12.56 -18.09
CA ASN A 500 -49.42 11.25 -17.83
C ASN A 500 -49.53 10.48 -19.15
N VAL A 501 -48.49 9.71 -19.52
CA VAL A 501 -48.58 8.66 -20.55
C VAL A 501 -47.80 7.43 -20.09
N SER A 502 -48.48 6.28 -20.12
CA SER A 502 -48.05 4.99 -19.59
C SER A 502 -46.76 4.43 -20.23
N PRO A 503 -45.93 3.68 -19.46
CA PRO A 503 -44.71 3.08 -20.00
C PRO A 503 -45.00 1.77 -20.75
N LEU A 504 -44.45 1.65 -21.96
CA LEU A 504 -44.36 0.38 -22.70
C LEU A 504 -43.21 -0.48 -22.13
N ASN A 505 -43.54 -1.73 -21.81
CA ASN A 505 -42.64 -2.80 -21.42
C ASN A 505 -41.63 -3.13 -22.53
N SER A 506 -40.35 -3.24 -22.19
CA SER A 506 -39.39 -4.01 -22.99
C SER A 506 -38.35 -4.70 -22.10
N ASN A 507 -38.71 -5.89 -21.63
CA ASN A 507 -37.78 -6.92 -21.19
C ASN A 507 -37.17 -7.58 -22.44
N GLN A 508 -35.88 -7.35 -22.74
CA GLN A 508 -35.07 -8.31 -23.48
C GLN A 508 -33.60 -8.28 -23.03
N PRO A 509 -32.98 -9.45 -22.80
CA PRO A 509 -31.62 -9.57 -22.29
C PRO A 509 -30.57 -9.37 -23.40
N TYR A 510 -29.44 -8.76 -23.03
CA TYR A 510 -28.27 -8.57 -23.88
C TYR A 510 -27.72 -9.91 -24.40
N LYS A 511 -27.68 -10.06 -25.74
CA LYS A 511 -26.90 -11.11 -26.40
C LYS A 511 -25.40 -10.78 -26.29
N GLN A 512 -24.64 -11.69 -25.69
CA GLN A 512 -23.17 -11.68 -25.74
C GLN A 512 -22.70 -11.91 -27.18
N LEU A 513 -21.81 -11.04 -27.67
CA LEU A 513 -21.11 -11.21 -28.94
C LEU A 513 -19.86 -12.09 -28.73
N PRO A 514 -19.55 -13.01 -29.66
CA PRO A 514 -18.40 -13.90 -29.54
C PRO A 514 -17.08 -13.17 -29.83
N LEU A 515 -16.07 -13.46 -29.01
CA LEU A 515 -14.66 -13.12 -29.25
C LEU A 515 -14.14 -13.97 -30.41
N ALA A 516 -13.61 -13.32 -31.45
CA ALA A 516 -12.92 -13.97 -32.55
C ALA A 516 -11.51 -14.42 -32.12
N ALA A 517 -11.12 -15.59 -32.64
CA ALA A 517 -9.89 -16.32 -32.37
C ALA A 517 -8.61 -15.67 -32.93
#